data_AF-A0A4Y2A0F5-F1
#
_entry.id   AF-A0A4Y2A0F5-F1
#
_cell.length_a   1.000
_cell.length_b   1.000
_cell.length_c   1.000
_cell.angle_alpha   90.00
_cell.angle_beta   90.00
_cell.angle_gamma   90.00
#
_symmetry.space_group_name_H-M   'P 1'
#
loop_
_entity.id
_entity.type
_entity.pdbx_description
1 polymer ?
#
loop_
_entity_poly.entity_id
_entity_poly.type
_entity_poly.pdbx_seq_one_letter_code
_entity_poly.pdbx_strand_id
1 'polypeptide(L)'
;MKTAIYATLFHSISTDKKPQHAKCPKVQDSWCFYNSSNSKGMKPGDHKTNVKTPINEKHLSKILPIYQRLASSELLERYLRCHTQDENESLHNMIWSK
;
A
#
# COMPACT_ATOMS: atom_id res chain seq x y z
N MET A 1 -6.42 -5.24 -7.34
CA MET A 1 -5.12 -4.56 -7.14
C MET A 1 -5.23 -3.11 -6.70
N LYS A 2 -5.99 -2.23 -7.38
CA LYS A 2 -6.12 -0.80 -7.00
C LYS A 2 -6.44 -0.56 -5.52
N THR A 3 -7.46 -1.24 -5.00
CA THR A 3 -7.85 -1.13 -3.58
C THR A 3 -6.72 -1.53 -2.63
N ALA A 4 -5.96 -2.59 -2.97
CA ALA A 4 -4.84 -3.05 -2.16
C ALA A 4 -3.67 -2.06 -2.17
N ILE A 5 -3.39 -1.42 -3.31
CA ILE A 5 -2.39 -0.35 -3.43
C ILE A 5 -2.76 0.82 -2.52
N TYR A 6 -4.01 1.29 -2.58
CA TYR A 6 -4.43 2.35 -1.67
C TYR A 6 -4.45 1.90 -0.21
N ALA A 7 -4.74 0.62 0.07
CA ALA A 7 -4.75 0.09 1.43
C ALA A 7 -3.40 0.30 2.13
N THR A 8 -2.26 0.13 1.44
CA THR A 8 -0.94 0.33 2.05
C THR A 8 -0.68 1.81 2.39
N LEU A 9 -1.10 2.75 1.53
CA LEU A 9 -1.01 4.18 1.83
C LEU A 9 -1.88 4.57 3.02
N PHE A 10 -3.17 4.21 2.98
CA PHE A 10 -4.12 4.55 4.03
C PHE A 10 -3.77 3.88 5.37
N HIS A 11 -3.25 2.65 5.34
CA HIS A 11 -2.70 1.99 6.53
C HIS A 11 -1.53 2.78 7.13
N SER A 12 -0.62 3.27 6.28
CA SER A 12 0.58 4.01 6.70
C SER A 12 0.27 5.39 7.30
N ILE A 13 -0.80 6.06 6.86
CA ILE A 13 -1.25 7.35 7.44
C ILE A 13 -2.27 7.18 8.58
N SER A 14 -2.60 5.93 8.93
CA SER A 14 -3.61 5.64 9.96
C SER A 14 -3.09 5.97 11.35
N THR A 15 -3.96 6.51 12.20
CA THR A 15 -3.65 6.81 13.61
C THR A 15 -4.78 6.34 14.50
N ASP A 16 -4.54 6.23 15.81
CA ASP A 16 -5.58 5.84 16.78
C ASP A 16 -6.78 6.81 16.78
N LYS A 17 -6.53 8.11 16.51
CA LYS A 17 -7.58 9.15 16.41
C LYS A 17 -8.33 9.10 15.07
N LYS A 18 -7.66 8.69 14.00
CA LYS A 18 -8.19 8.63 12.63
C LYS A 18 -7.80 7.29 11.99
N PRO A 19 -8.51 6.20 12.33
CA PRO A 19 -8.21 4.87 11.79
C PRO A 19 -8.63 4.79 10.32
N GLN A 20 -7.71 4.44 9.43
CA GLN A 20 -7.88 4.43 7.97
C GLN A 20 -7.71 3.02 7.36
N HIS A 21 -8.31 2.01 7.98
CA HIS A 21 -8.18 0.59 7.57
C HIS A 21 -9.30 0.08 6.65
N ALA A 22 -10.17 0.97 6.15
CA ALA A 22 -11.35 0.58 5.37
C ALA A 22 -11.03 -0.23 4.09
N LYS A 23 -9.86 0.04 3.47
CA LYS A 23 -9.40 -0.65 2.26
C LYS A 23 -8.53 -1.88 2.55
N CYS A 24 -8.14 -2.09 3.81
CA CYS A 24 -7.34 -3.25 4.21
C CYS A 24 -8.21 -4.52 4.22
N PRO A 25 -7.61 -5.72 4.07
CA PRO A 25 -8.35 -6.97 4.15
C PRO A 25 -9.01 -7.14 5.53
N LYS A 26 -10.26 -7.61 5.54
CA LYS A 26 -11.09 -7.83 6.74
C LYS A 26 -11.13 -9.30 7.19
N VAL A 27 -9.97 -9.94 7.14
CA VAL A 27 -9.81 -11.35 7.49
C VAL A 27 -8.97 -11.47 8.75
N GLN A 28 -9.16 -12.55 9.51
CA GLN A 28 -8.47 -12.76 10.78
C GLN A 28 -6.95 -12.82 10.63
N ASP A 29 -6.43 -13.36 9.53
CA ASP A 29 -4.99 -13.45 9.27
C ASP A 29 -4.49 -12.38 8.28
N SER A 30 -5.14 -11.21 8.32
CA SER A 30 -4.74 -10.05 7.54
C SER A 30 -3.43 -9.47 8.07
N TRP A 31 -2.58 -8.99 7.16
CA TRP A 31 -1.40 -8.17 7.50
C TRP A 31 -1.79 -6.86 8.21
N CYS A 32 -3.03 -6.41 8.06
CA CYS A 32 -3.57 -5.26 8.77
C CYS A 32 -3.94 -5.68 10.21
N PHE A 33 -3.09 -5.33 11.17
CA PHE A 33 -3.30 -5.63 12.59
C PHE A 33 -4.68 -5.18 13.10
N TYR A 34 -5.16 -4.02 12.61
CA TYR A 34 -6.41 -3.42 13.06
C TYR A 34 -7.62 -4.25 12.65
N ASN A 35 -7.74 -4.55 11.36
CA ASN A 35 -8.83 -5.38 10.86
C ASN A 35 -8.71 -6.84 11.32
N SER A 36 -7.49 -7.37 11.43
CA SER A 36 -7.24 -8.71 12.00
C SER A 36 -7.80 -8.80 13.42
N SER A 37 -7.50 -7.83 14.29
CA SER A 37 -8.00 -7.80 15.67
C SER A 37 -9.52 -7.68 15.71
N ASN A 38 -10.10 -6.78 14.91
CA ASN A 38 -11.56 -6.61 14.82
C ASN A 38 -12.26 -7.89 14.35
N SER A 39 -11.72 -8.58 13.35
CA SER A 39 -12.25 -9.86 12.85
C SER A 39 -12.14 -11.00 13.87
N LYS A 40 -11.24 -10.88 14.85
CA LYS A 40 -11.09 -11.80 15.99
C LYS A 40 -11.93 -11.39 17.21
N GLY A 41 -12.66 -10.26 17.13
CA GLY A 41 -13.39 -9.70 18.27
C GLY A 41 -12.47 -9.11 19.36
N MET A 42 -11.20 -8.86 19.04
CA MET A 42 -10.21 -8.29 19.96
C MET A 42 -10.06 -6.80 19.72
N LYS A 43 -9.67 -6.06 20.78
CA LYS A 43 -9.31 -4.65 20.64
C LYS A 43 -8.01 -4.51 19.83
N PRO A 44 -7.98 -3.69 18.76
CA PRO A 44 -6.76 -3.38 18.03
C PRO A 44 -5.68 -2.77 18.93
N GLY A 45 -4.41 -3.11 18.66
CA GLY A 45 -3.26 -2.48 19.32
C GLY A 45 -3.01 -1.03 18.86
N ASP A 46 -2.05 -0.35 19.50
CA ASP A 46 -1.74 1.05 19.17
C ASP A 46 -1.07 1.18 17.78
N HIS A 47 -1.42 2.24 17.05
CA HIS A 47 -0.83 2.49 15.73
C HIS A 47 0.67 2.78 15.81
N LYS A 48 1.15 3.41 16.90
CA LYS A 48 2.57 3.77 17.09
C LYS A 48 3.50 2.55 17.05
N THR A 49 3.04 1.40 17.54
CA THR A 49 3.83 0.17 17.60
C THR A 49 3.56 -0.76 16.42
N ASN A 50 2.33 -0.75 15.89
CA ASN A 50 1.90 -1.73 14.89
C ASN A 50 1.99 -1.22 13.45
N VAL A 51 1.98 0.09 13.21
CA VAL A 51 2.24 0.66 11.88
C VAL A 51 3.75 0.77 11.70
N LYS A 52 4.33 -0.13 10.87
CA LYS A 52 5.78 -0.18 10.65
C LYS A 52 6.34 1.00 9.85
N THR A 53 5.52 1.59 8.98
CA THR A 53 5.92 2.67 8.06
C THR A 53 4.98 3.86 8.19
N PRO A 54 4.97 4.57 9.33
CA PRO A 54 4.05 5.67 9.54
C PRO A 54 4.40 6.85 8.61
N ILE A 55 3.40 7.37 7.90
CA ILE A 55 3.53 8.54 7.02
C ILE A 55 2.75 9.70 7.63
N ASN A 56 3.39 10.86 7.70
CA ASN A 56 2.70 12.08 8.12
C ASN A 56 1.72 12.53 7.02
N GLU A 57 0.47 12.81 7.41
CA GLU A 57 -0.60 13.28 6.51
C GLU A 57 -0.20 14.54 5.72
N LYS A 58 0.70 15.38 6.25
CA LYS A 58 1.25 16.55 5.52
C LYS A 58 1.97 16.19 4.23
N HIS A 59 2.53 14.98 4.13
CA HIS A 59 3.22 14.49 2.93
C HIS A 59 2.31 13.70 1.99
N LEU A 60 1.05 13.47 2.37
CA LEU A 60 0.10 12.70 1.58
C LEU A 60 -0.12 13.32 0.20
N SER A 61 -0.19 14.64 0.11
CA SER A 61 -0.38 15.36 -1.16
C SER A 61 0.75 15.10 -2.17
N LYS A 62 1.98 14.88 -1.70
CA LYS A 62 3.15 14.59 -2.53
C LYS A 62 3.21 13.11 -2.93
N ILE A 63 2.72 12.22 -2.08
CA ILE A 63 2.80 10.76 -2.26
C ILE A 63 1.61 10.23 -3.06
N LEU A 64 0.42 10.83 -2.90
CA LEU A 64 -0.82 10.39 -3.54
C LEU A 64 -0.73 10.27 -5.08
N PRO A 65 -0.09 11.20 -5.82
CA PRO A 65 0.06 11.06 -7.27
C PRO A 65 0.82 9.79 -7.68
N ILE A 66 1.80 9.37 -6.88
CA ILE A 66 2.56 8.13 -7.13
C ILE A 66 1.62 6.93 -6.97
N TYR A 67 0.82 6.89 -5.90
CA TYR A 67 -0.16 5.82 -5.69
C TYR A 67 -1.27 5.81 -6.76
N GLN A 68 -1.67 6.98 -7.26
CA GLN A 68 -2.62 7.09 -8.37
C GLN A 68 -2.04 6.48 -9.65
N ARG A 69 -0.78 6.78 -9.98
CA ARG A 69 -0.07 6.16 -11.12
C ARG A 69 0.05 4.65 -10.92
N LEU A 70 0.45 4.20 -9.73
CA LEU A 70 0.53 2.78 -9.39
C LEU A 70 -0.81 2.05 -9.54
N ALA A 71 -1.92 2.72 -9.22
CA ALA A 71 -3.27 2.20 -9.34
C ALA A 71 -3.92 2.45 -10.72
N SER A 72 -3.18 2.95 -11.71
CA SER A 72 -3.70 3.15 -13.06
C SER A 72 -4.01 1.80 -13.74
N SER A 73 -5.07 1.73 -14.55
CA SER A 73 -5.41 0.48 -15.27
C SER A 73 -4.28 0.09 -16.22
N GLU A 74 -3.75 1.06 -16.95
CA GLU A 74 -2.66 0.85 -17.91
C GLU A 74 -1.46 0.14 -17.26
N LEU A 75 -0.96 0.66 -16.14
CA LEU A 75 0.19 0.08 -15.47
C LEU A 75 -0.14 -1.30 -14.87
N LEU A 76 -1.33 -1.47 -14.30
CA LEU A 76 -1.77 -2.76 -13.75
C LEU A 76 -1.95 -3.84 -14.82
N GLU A 77 -2.43 -3.47 -16.00
CA GLU A 77 -2.56 -4.39 -17.14
C GLU A 77 -1.20 -4.84 -17.66
N ARG A 78 -0.19 -3.95 -17.69
CA ARG A 78 1.20 -4.33 -17.99
C ARG A 78 1.74 -5.36 -16.99
N TYR A 79 1.50 -5.14 -15.69
CA TYR A 79 1.92 -6.10 -14.65
C TYR A 79 1.22 -7.45 -14.76
N LEU A 80 -0.06 -7.49 -15.13
CA LEU A 80 -0.82 -8.76 -15.29
C LEU A 80 -0.32 -9.63 -16.43
N ARG A 81 0.25 -9.02 -17.48
CA ARG A 81 0.78 -9.75 -18.62
C ARG A 81 2.12 -10.42 -18.35
N CYS A 82 2.67 -10.30 -17.13
CA CYS A 82 4.04 -10.72 -16.81
C CYS A 82 5.07 -10.15 -17.80
N HIS A 83 4.78 -9.02 -18.44
CA HIS A 83 5.80 -8.20 -19.05
C HIS A 83 6.55 -7.56 -17.88
N THR A 84 7.48 -8.33 -17.34
CA THR A 84 8.54 -7.84 -16.45
C THR A 84 9.08 -6.54 -17.03
N GLN A 85 9.24 -5.57 -16.13
CA GLN A 85 9.97 -4.30 -16.29
C GLN A 85 10.35 -4.04 -17.74
N ASP A 86 9.67 -3.07 -18.35
CA ASP A 86 10.10 -2.43 -19.60
C ASP A 86 11.62 -2.50 -19.67
N GLU A 87 12.17 -3.18 -20.67
CA GLU A 87 13.61 -3.46 -20.68
C GLU A 87 14.34 -2.14 -20.46
N ASN A 88 13.86 -1.03 -21.03
CA ASN A 88 14.40 0.32 -20.83
C ASN A 88 14.33 0.90 -19.40
N GLU A 89 13.49 0.40 -18.50
CA GLU A 89 13.33 0.92 -17.12
C GLU A 89 13.91 -0.01 -16.04
N SER A 90 14.37 -1.22 -16.40
CA SER A 90 15.06 -2.06 -15.41
C SER A 90 16.43 -1.45 -15.08
N LEU A 91 16.75 -1.32 -13.78
CA LEU A 91 18.05 -0.81 -13.34
C LEU A 91 19.20 -1.57 -14.00
N HIS A 92 19.03 -2.89 -14.21
CA HIS A 92 20.00 -3.70 -14.92
C HIS A 92 20.17 -3.25 -16.37
N ASN A 93 19.10 -3.06 -17.15
CA ASN A 93 19.26 -2.64 -18.54
C ASN A 93 19.73 -1.17 -18.66
N MET A 94 19.35 -0.28 -17.74
CA MET A 94 19.86 1.10 -17.74
C MET A 94 21.37 1.17 -17.47
N ILE A 95 21.92 0.21 -16.72
CA ILE A 95 23.35 0.11 -16.43
C ILE A 95 24.09 -0.69 -17.52
N TRP A 96 23.45 -1.72 -18.08
CA TRP A 96 24.12 -2.75 -18.89
C TRP A 96 23.69 -2.78 -20.37
N SER A 97 22.73 -1.96 -20.82
CA SER A 97 22.47 -1.79 -22.25
C SER A 97 23.58 -0.96 -22.90
N LYS A 98 24.10 -1.47 -24.01
CA LYS A 98 25.07 -0.82 -24.89
C LYS A 98 24.41 -0.60 -26.24
#